data_AF-A0AAV4ZAG1-F1
#
_entry.id   AF-A0AAV4ZAG1-F1
#
_cell.length_a   1.000
_cell.length_b   1.000
_cell.length_c   1.000
_cell.angle_alpha   90.00
_cell.angle_beta   90.00
_cell.angle_gamma   90.00
#
_symmetry.space_group_name_H-M   'P 1'
#
loop_
_entity.id
_entity.type
_entity.pdbx_description
1 polymer ?
#
loop_
_entity_poly.entity_id
_entity_poly.type
_entity_poly.pdbx_seq_one_letter_code
_entity_poly.pdbx_strand_id
1 'polypeptide(L)'
;MRDLVPVDPPYTMTSGLNGKNGRPAKDISGIACMPQKDGKRRCLVVNDENTGAQFITIEGHTITPGADIDLVGGGPSPNTLGTPPSKNGCSGGEGKFDDLDGEGVAYAAPYFYVVGSHGCSRGKAKFKLSTFVLARIRVDANGEPAGPDAVETTYRLGDALGLAETVSAYYTQDLQTDDGDATPNGLNIEGVAVDGTRLFAGLRAPSHDGKTFVVEADVGALFAQGHEPLKAAPQVIPLSVGRGAGIRDLAILPDGRLLVLTGPAQGQTDVPYSLFAAGASVNAKLEPIGRLTGAEKGAKAEGVAVLGDKRILVMFDSVKDGGPLEYTLP
;
A
#
# COMPACT_ATOMS: atom_id res chain seq x y z
N MET A 1 23.88 -5.31 -5.35
CA MET A 1 22.77 -6.17 -4.89
C MET A 1 22.65 -7.34 -5.85
N ARG A 2 22.26 -8.54 -5.39
CA ARG A 2 22.06 -9.70 -6.28
C ARG A 2 20.72 -9.62 -7.02
N ASP A 3 20.60 -10.30 -8.15
CA ASP A 3 19.32 -10.40 -8.87
C ASP A 3 18.48 -11.56 -8.31
N LEU A 4 17.18 -11.32 -8.19
CA LEU A 4 16.16 -12.32 -7.92
C LEU A 4 15.43 -12.58 -9.24
N VAL A 5 15.37 -13.85 -9.61
CA VAL A 5 14.65 -14.33 -10.79
C VAL A 5 13.33 -15.00 -10.36
N PRO A 6 12.26 -14.90 -11.17
CA PRO A 6 11.00 -15.55 -10.84
C PRO A 6 11.13 -17.07 -10.77
N VAL A 7 10.30 -17.69 -9.94
CA VAL A 7 10.16 -19.15 -9.83
C VAL A 7 9.19 -19.65 -10.91
N ASP A 8 9.56 -20.75 -11.57
CA ASP A 8 8.68 -21.48 -12.49
C ASP A 8 7.96 -22.65 -11.77
N PRO A 9 6.73 -23.02 -12.18
CA PRO A 9 5.93 -22.38 -13.24
C PRO A 9 5.29 -21.06 -12.78
N PRO A 10 4.93 -20.15 -13.71
CA PRO A 10 4.23 -18.92 -13.38
C PRO A 10 2.82 -19.21 -12.82
N TYR A 11 2.29 -18.22 -12.11
CA TYR A 11 0.91 -18.27 -11.63
C TYR A 11 -0.09 -18.19 -12.79
N THR A 12 -1.20 -18.92 -12.66
CA THR A 12 -2.32 -18.90 -13.58
C THR A 12 -3.56 -18.36 -12.90
N MET A 13 -4.25 -17.44 -13.57
CA MET A 13 -5.52 -16.88 -13.10
C MET A 13 -6.67 -17.69 -13.69
N THR A 14 -7.63 -18.13 -12.87
CA THR A 14 -8.83 -18.84 -13.38
C THR A 14 -9.78 -17.92 -14.16
N SER A 15 -9.73 -16.62 -13.85
CA SER A 15 -10.44 -15.52 -14.50
C SER A 15 -9.65 -14.21 -14.27
N GLY A 16 -9.99 -13.13 -14.96
CA GLY A 16 -9.37 -11.82 -14.71
C GLY A 16 -9.79 -11.21 -13.37
N LEU A 17 -8.98 -10.29 -12.86
CA LEU A 17 -9.38 -9.41 -11.76
C LEU A 17 -10.30 -8.31 -12.28
N ASN A 18 -11.17 -7.82 -11.39
CA ASN A 18 -12.14 -6.79 -11.69
C ASN A 18 -11.44 -5.43 -11.73
N GLY A 19 -11.25 -4.90 -12.94
CA GLY A 19 -10.84 -3.52 -13.15
C GLY A 19 -12.02 -2.59 -13.37
N LYS A 20 -11.71 -1.30 -13.54
CA LYS A 20 -12.70 -0.25 -13.73
C LYS A 20 -13.59 -0.51 -14.95
N ASN A 21 -14.90 -0.30 -14.79
CA ASN A 21 -15.92 -0.44 -15.85
C ASN A 21 -15.92 -1.82 -16.54
N GLY A 22 -15.65 -2.90 -15.79
CA GLY A 22 -15.67 -4.28 -16.30
C GLY A 22 -14.50 -4.62 -17.22
N ARG A 23 -13.45 -3.79 -17.22
CA ARG A 23 -12.18 -4.10 -17.91
C ARG A 23 -11.30 -4.97 -17.01
N PRO A 24 -10.30 -5.67 -17.57
CA PRO A 24 -9.28 -6.31 -16.75
C PRO A 24 -8.55 -5.27 -15.89
N ALA A 25 -8.24 -5.63 -14.64
CA ALA A 25 -7.40 -4.78 -13.80
C ALA A 25 -6.00 -4.67 -14.42
N LYS A 26 -5.46 -3.45 -14.45
CA LYS A 26 -4.07 -3.19 -14.84
C LYS A 26 -3.29 -2.43 -13.78
N ASP A 27 -3.99 -1.94 -12.77
CA ASP A 27 -3.49 -0.95 -11.84
C ASP A 27 -3.51 -1.57 -10.44
N ILE A 28 -2.86 -2.74 -10.29
CA ILE A 28 -2.79 -3.47 -9.02
C ILE A 28 -1.69 -2.86 -8.17
N SER A 29 -2.06 -2.38 -6.99
CA SER A 29 -1.18 -1.54 -6.14
C SER A 29 -1.04 -2.08 -4.71
N GLY A 30 -1.44 -3.33 -4.46
CA GLY A 30 -1.23 -3.96 -3.15
C GLY A 30 -1.85 -5.35 -3.02
N ILE A 31 -1.22 -6.19 -2.20
CA ILE A 31 -1.70 -7.53 -1.87
C ILE A 31 -1.27 -7.94 -0.47
N ALA A 32 -2.18 -8.52 0.31
CA ALA A 32 -1.82 -9.27 1.51
C ALA A 32 -2.60 -10.57 1.61
N CYS A 33 -2.04 -11.52 2.34
CA CYS A 33 -2.60 -12.84 2.50
C CYS A 33 -2.73 -13.25 3.96
N MET A 34 -3.80 -13.97 4.26
CA MET A 34 -3.94 -14.74 5.48
C MET A 34 -2.92 -15.90 5.51
N PRO A 35 -2.65 -16.48 6.70
CA PRO A 35 -1.97 -17.76 6.79
C PRO A 35 -2.66 -18.83 5.92
N GLN A 36 -1.85 -19.71 5.35
CA GLN A 36 -2.37 -20.82 4.55
C GLN A 36 -3.14 -21.82 5.43
N LYS A 37 -4.28 -22.28 4.92
CA LYS A 37 -5.15 -23.29 5.54
C LYS A 37 -5.61 -24.27 4.48
N ASP A 38 -5.42 -25.56 4.72
CA ASP A 38 -5.83 -26.66 3.82
C ASP A 38 -5.34 -26.48 2.36
N GLY A 39 -4.07 -26.08 2.19
CA GLY A 39 -3.47 -25.86 0.86
C GLY A 39 -3.86 -24.54 0.20
N LYS A 40 -4.78 -23.78 0.79
CA LYS A 40 -5.35 -22.55 0.24
C LYS A 40 -4.93 -21.34 1.05
N ARG A 41 -4.79 -20.22 0.37
CA ARG A 41 -4.47 -18.94 0.99
C ARG A 41 -5.45 -17.89 0.52
N ARG A 42 -6.22 -17.35 1.46
CA ARG A 42 -7.10 -16.21 1.19
C ARG A 42 -6.26 -14.94 1.20
N CYS A 43 -6.38 -14.14 0.15
CA CYS A 43 -5.71 -12.86 0.04
C CYS A 43 -6.70 -11.77 -0.37
N LEU A 44 -6.28 -10.54 -0.20
CA LEU A 44 -6.98 -9.36 -0.66
C LEU A 44 -6.03 -8.56 -1.55
N VAL A 45 -6.51 -8.14 -2.72
CA VAL A 45 -5.80 -7.26 -3.65
C VAL A 45 -6.54 -5.95 -3.79
N VAL A 46 -5.80 -4.86 -4.01
CA VAL A 46 -6.38 -3.54 -4.27
C VAL A 46 -5.90 -3.00 -5.62
N ASN A 47 -6.75 -2.16 -6.21
CA ASN A 47 -6.46 -1.39 -7.41
C ASN A 47 -6.64 0.10 -7.12
N ASP A 48 -5.80 0.96 -7.68
CA ASP A 48 -5.79 2.40 -7.40
C ASP A 48 -7.01 3.15 -8.00
N GLU A 49 -7.65 2.66 -9.05
CA GLU A 49 -8.79 3.34 -9.69
C GLU A 49 -10.18 2.91 -9.18
N ASN A 50 -10.24 2.13 -8.09
CA ASN A 50 -11.47 1.51 -7.58
C ASN A 50 -11.90 2.02 -6.18
N THR A 51 -13.18 1.83 -5.85
CA THR A 51 -13.78 2.16 -4.54
C THR A 51 -13.64 1.04 -3.50
N GLY A 52 -13.09 -0.11 -3.91
CA GLY A 52 -13.07 -1.33 -3.12
C GLY A 52 -11.83 -2.17 -3.37
N ALA A 53 -11.80 -3.35 -2.76
CA ALA A 53 -10.76 -4.35 -2.94
C ALA A 53 -11.39 -5.67 -3.40
N GLN A 54 -10.58 -6.54 -4.01
CA GLN A 54 -11.04 -7.85 -4.47
C GLN A 54 -10.35 -8.95 -3.68
N PHE A 55 -11.13 -9.90 -3.17
CA PHE A 55 -10.51 -11.07 -2.59
C PHE A 55 -10.05 -12.05 -3.67
N ILE A 56 -8.95 -12.77 -3.39
CA ILE A 56 -8.47 -13.87 -4.22
C ILE A 56 -8.17 -15.09 -3.33
N THR A 57 -8.15 -16.27 -3.94
CA THR A 57 -7.69 -17.50 -3.30
C THR A 57 -6.54 -18.07 -4.09
N ILE A 58 -5.41 -18.32 -3.42
CA ILE A 58 -4.25 -18.97 -4.00
C ILE A 58 -4.22 -20.44 -3.58
N GLU A 59 -4.12 -21.35 -4.53
CA GLU A 59 -3.94 -22.79 -4.34
C GLU A 59 -2.86 -23.30 -5.29
N GLY A 60 -1.70 -23.68 -4.75
CA GLY A 60 -0.52 -23.96 -5.57
C GLY A 60 -0.09 -22.73 -6.39
N HIS A 61 -0.06 -22.87 -7.72
CA HIS A 61 0.21 -21.77 -8.67
C HIS A 61 -1.08 -21.28 -9.37
N THR A 62 -2.25 -21.56 -8.79
CA THR A 62 -3.53 -21.08 -9.31
C THR A 62 -4.06 -19.98 -8.41
N ILE A 63 -4.46 -18.87 -9.02
CA ILE A 63 -5.15 -17.77 -8.35
C ILE A 63 -6.58 -17.73 -8.87
N THR A 64 -7.52 -17.78 -7.94
CA THR A 64 -8.96 -17.69 -8.20
C THR A 64 -9.49 -16.37 -7.67
N PRO A 65 -9.86 -15.41 -8.54
CA PRO A 65 -10.57 -14.21 -8.13
C PRO A 65 -11.89 -14.54 -7.43
N GLY A 66 -12.20 -13.80 -6.38
CA GLY A 66 -13.42 -13.90 -5.59
C GLY A 66 -14.25 -12.62 -5.64
N ALA A 67 -15.10 -12.45 -4.63
CA ALA A 67 -15.96 -11.29 -4.49
C ALA A 67 -15.17 -10.01 -4.22
N ASP A 68 -15.72 -8.90 -4.71
CA ASP A 68 -15.31 -7.56 -4.33
C ASP A 68 -15.90 -7.17 -2.98
N ILE A 69 -15.24 -6.25 -2.30
CA ILE A 69 -15.71 -5.59 -1.09
C ILE A 69 -15.54 -4.08 -1.23
N ASP A 70 -16.63 -3.34 -1.09
CA ASP A 70 -16.62 -1.88 -1.12
C ASP A 70 -15.93 -1.34 0.14
N LEU A 71 -15.00 -0.40 -0.04
CA LEU A 71 -14.27 0.24 1.05
C LEU A 71 -14.72 1.67 1.28
N VAL A 72 -15.07 2.37 0.20
CA VAL A 72 -15.67 3.70 0.21
C VAL A 72 -16.92 3.70 -0.68
N GLY A 73 -17.92 4.50 -0.30
CA GLY A 73 -19.14 4.67 -1.09
C GLY A 73 -19.04 5.79 -2.14
N GLY A 74 -20.16 6.22 -2.72
CA GLY A 74 -20.20 7.37 -3.64
C GLY A 74 -20.00 8.74 -2.98
N GLY A 75 -19.65 8.79 -1.68
CA GLY A 75 -19.45 10.00 -0.91
C GLY A 75 -18.90 9.72 0.49
N PRO A 76 -18.52 10.77 1.25
CA PRO A 76 -18.01 10.62 2.61
C PRO A 76 -19.06 9.95 3.52
N SER A 77 -18.64 8.95 4.29
CA SER A 77 -19.50 8.28 5.26
C SER A 77 -19.45 8.99 6.61
N PRO A 78 -20.60 9.30 7.25
CA PRO A 78 -20.63 9.83 8.60
C PRO A 78 -20.10 8.85 9.66
N ASN A 79 -19.96 7.56 9.32
CA ASN A 79 -19.39 6.54 10.19
C ASN A 79 -17.86 6.49 10.13
N THR A 80 -17.23 7.24 9.21
CA THR A 80 -15.77 7.31 9.12
C THR A 80 -15.21 7.93 10.39
N LEU A 81 -14.34 7.19 11.08
CA LEU A 81 -13.77 7.59 12.36
C LEU A 81 -12.76 8.74 12.19
N GLY A 82 -12.66 9.60 13.20
CA GLY A 82 -11.86 10.82 13.13
C GLY A 82 -12.57 11.93 12.36
N THR A 83 -11.84 13.02 12.08
CA THR A 83 -12.35 14.19 11.35
C THR A 83 -11.66 14.25 9.98
N PRO A 84 -12.40 14.55 8.88
CA PRO A 84 -11.79 14.81 7.58
C PRO A 84 -10.64 15.83 7.67
N PRO A 85 -9.53 15.67 6.92
CA PRO A 85 -8.46 16.66 6.90
C PRO A 85 -8.99 18.05 6.56
N SER A 86 -8.68 19.03 7.41
CA SER A 86 -9.15 20.42 7.26
C SER A 86 -8.18 21.30 6.46
N LYS A 87 -6.95 20.83 6.24
CA LYS A 87 -5.93 21.50 5.44
C LYS A 87 -5.85 20.86 4.06
N ASN A 88 -5.93 21.69 3.04
CA ASN A 88 -5.68 21.33 1.66
C ASN A 88 -4.56 22.22 1.12
N GLY A 89 -3.36 21.66 0.97
CA GLY A 89 -2.23 22.33 0.32
C GLY A 89 -2.08 22.00 -1.17
N CYS A 90 -2.96 21.16 -1.74
CA CYS A 90 -2.87 20.75 -3.13
C CYS A 90 -3.22 21.92 -4.05
N SER A 91 -2.33 22.27 -4.99
CA SER A 91 -2.48 23.51 -5.78
C SER A 91 -3.68 23.49 -6.74
N GLY A 92 -4.12 22.30 -7.14
CA GLY A 92 -5.33 22.09 -7.93
C GLY A 92 -6.62 22.28 -7.12
N GLY A 93 -6.56 22.36 -5.79
CA GLY A 93 -7.73 22.50 -4.92
C GLY A 93 -8.58 21.23 -4.82
N GLU A 94 -9.86 21.39 -4.47
CA GLU A 94 -10.78 20.27 -4.22
C GLU A 94 -11.06 19.43 -5.48
N GLY A 95 -10.99 18.12 -5.30
CA GLY A 95 -11.40 17.07 -6.22
C GLY A 95 -12.70 16.39 -5.77
N LYS A 96 -13.23 15.50 -6.62
CA LYS A 96 -14.42 14.72 -6.27
C LYS A 96 -14.05 13.60 -5.30
N PHE A 97 -15.00 13.23 -4.45
CA PHE A 97 -15.01 11.93 -3.79
C PHE A 97 -15.30 10.87 -4.85
N ASP A 98 -14.40 9.93 -5.05
CA ASP A 98 -14.45 8.96 -6.15
C ASP A 98 -13.82 7.63 -5.68
N ASP A 99 -12.71 7.22 -6.28
CA ASP A 99 -11.86 6.09 -5.88
C ASP A 99 -11.17 6.29 -4.52
N LEU A 100 -10.80 5.16 -3.89
CA LEU A 100 -9.95 5.14 -2.69
C LEU A 100 -8.49 5.50 -3.03
N ASP A 101 -8.06 5.33 -4.29
CA ASP A 101 -6.63 5.36 -4.65
C ASP A 101 -5.87 4.38 -3.76
N GLY A 102 -6.33 3.12 -3.78
CA GLY A 102 -5.86 2.08 -2.88
C GLY A 102 -4.45 1.63 -3.24
N GLU A 103 -3.51 1.82 -2.33
CA GLU A 103 -2.06 1.83 -2.59
C GLU A 103 -1.30 0.86 -1.68
N GLY A 104 -2.01 -0.07 -1.07
CA GLY A 104 -1.40 -1.09 -0.22
C GLY A 104 -2.42 -1.89 0.57
N VAL A 105 -2.06 -3.13 0.87
CA VAL A 105 -2.88 -4.03 1.68
C VAL A 105 -2.01 -4.69 2.75
N ALA A 106 -2.49 -4.75 3.98
CA ALA A 106 -1.87 -5.54 5.05
C ALA A 106 -2.88 -6.54 5.62
N TYR A 107 -2.37 -7.64 6.19
CA TYR A 107 -3.18 -8.53 7.01
C TYR A 107 -2.56 -8.65 8.41
N ALA A 108 -3.37 -8.35 9.42
CA ALA A 108 -3.07 -8.68 10.81
C ALA A 108 -4.38 -9.10 11.48
N ALA A 109 -4.44 -10.37 11.91
CA ALA A 109 -5.68 -10.99 12.33
C ALA A 109 -6.42 -10.18 13.42
N PRO A 110 -7.75 -10.00 13.33
CA PRO A 110 -8.65 -10.56 12.32
C PRO A 110 -8.94 -9.62 11.14
N TYR A 111 -8.04 -8.67 10.82
CA TYR A 111 -8.31 -7.61 9.85
C TYR A 111 -7.39 -7.66 8.63
N PHE A 112 -7.97 -7.38 7.47
CA PHE A 112 -7.23 -6.75 6.38
C PHE A 112 -7.25 -5.24 6.56
N TYR A 113 -6.20 -4.55 6.14
CA TYR A 113 -6.11 -3.09 6.11
C TYR A 113 -5.83 -2.66 4.68
N VAL A 114 -6.49 -1.59 4.24
CA VAL A 114 -6.29 -1.02 2.90
C VAL A 114 -6.11 0.47 3.04
N VAL A 115 -5.04 1.00 2.45
CA VAL A 115 -4.66 2.41 2.60
C VAL A 115 -4.86 3.16 1.28
N GLY A 116 -5.49 4.33 1.33
CA GLY A 116 -5.48 5.26 0.20
C GLY A 116 -4.13 5.99 0.08
N SER A 117 -3.88 6.66 -1.04
CA SER A 117 -2.58 7.31 -1.30
C SER A 117 -2.20 8.44 -0.32
N HIS A 118 -3.17 9.09 0.32
CA HIS A 118 -2.98 10.28 1.19
C HIS A 118 -2.17 11.41 0.53
N GLY A 119 -2.20 11.49 -0.80
CA GLY A 119 -1.49 12.48 -1.58
C GLY A 119 -2.41 13.28 -2.50
N CYS A 120 -1.90 14.38 -3.05
CA CYS A 120 -2.58 15.11 -4.12
C CYS A 120 -2.58 14.27 -5.40
N SER A 121 -3.64 14.31 -6.21
CA SER A 121 -3.70 13.52 -7.46
C SER A 121 -2.56 13.90 -8.42
N ARG A 122 -1.95 12.92 -9.10
CA ARG A 122 -0.97 13.18 -10.15
C ARG A 122 -1.58 14.04 -11.28
N GLY A 123 -0.78 14.96 -11.83
CA GLY A 123 -1.11 15.81 -12.99
C GLY A 123 -2.15 16.92 -12.77
N LYS A 124 -3.18 16.72 -11.93
CA LYS A 124 -4.18 17.76 -11.62
C LYS A 124 -4.02 18.40 -10.24
N ALA A 125 -3.11 17.87 -9.42
CA ALA A 125 -2.84 18.35 -8.07
C ALA A 125 -4.11 18.54 -7.23
N LYS A 126 -5.08 17.62 -7.32
CA LYS A 126 -6.35 17.70 -6.59
C LYS A 126 -6.26 17.02 -5.24
N PHE A 127 -6.87 17.63 -4.22
CA PHE A 127 -7.19 16.96 -2.97
C PHE A 127 -8.49 16.17 -3.16
N LYS A 128 -8.43 14.84 -3.03
CA LYS A 128 -9.62 13.98 -3.06
C LYS A 128 -9.80 13.37 -1.67
N LEU A 129 -10.88 13.72 -0.95
CA LEU A 129 -11.09 13.22 0.41
C LEU A 129 -11.15 11.68 0.50
N SER A 130 -11.59 10.99 -0.56
CA SER A 130 -11.65 9.53 -0.61
C SER A 130 -10.27 8.87 -0.51
N THR A 131 -9.19 9.54 -0.92
CA THR A 131 -7.82 8.98 -0.90
C THR A 131 -7.11 9.15 0.45
N PHE A 132 -7.71 9.88 1.38
CA PHE A 132 -7.22 10.09 2.74
C PHE A 132 -7.90 9.15 3.75
N VAL A 133 -8.36 8.00 3.27
CA VAL A 133 -9.02 6.98 4.07
C VAL A 133 -8.07 5.80 4.30
N LEU A 134 -7.99 5.36 5.55
CA LEU A 134 -7.52 4.03 5.92
C LEU A 134 -8.75 3.18 6.24
N ALA A 135 -8.88 2.03 5.58
CA ALA A 135 -9.93 1.06 5.83
C ALA A 135 -9.38 -0.18 6.54
N ARG A 136 -10.22 -0.84 7.35
CA ARG A 136 -9.99 -2.22 7.77
C ARG A 136 -11.24 -3.07 7.53
N ILE A 137 -11.02 -4.32 7.12
CA ILE A 137 -12.07 -5.32 6.89
C ILE A 137 -11.89 -6.42 7.93
N ARG A 138 -12.89 -6.60 8.81
CA ARG A 138 -12.93 -7.73 9.73
C ARG A 138 -13.31 -8.99 8.96
N VAL A 139 -12.51 -10.05 9.10
CA VAL A 139 -12.79 -11.34 8.48
C VAL A 139 -12.86 -12.47 9.51
N ASP A 140 -13.53 -13.56 9.15
CA ASP A 140 -13.56 -14.79 9.94
C ASP A 140 -12.32 -15.67 9.69
N ALA A 141 -12.29 -16.88 10.25
CA ALA A 141 -11.18 -17.82 10.12
C ALA A 141 -11.01 -18.42 8.70
N ASN A 142 -11.98 -18.21 7.80
CA ASN A 142 -11.90 -18.59 6.39
C ASN A 142 -11.58 -17.38 5.49
N GLY A 143 -11.55 -16.18 6.08
CA GLY A 143 -11.29 -14.93 5.37
C GLY A 143 -12.52 -14.38 4.66
N GLU A 144 -13.71 -14.74 5.14
CA GLU A 144 -14.98 -14.14 4.73
C GLU A 144 -15.26 -12.89 5.58
N PRO A 145 -15.79 -11.80 4.98
CA PRO A 145 -16.20 -10.62 5.73
C PRO A 145 -17.15 -10.96 6.88
N ALA A 146 -16.85 -10.45 8.08
CA ALA A 146 -17.57 -10.78 9.31
C ALA A 146 -18.90 -10.01 9.46
N GLY A 147 -19.78 -10.10 8.46
CA GLY A 147 -21.09 -9.45 8.43
C GLY A 147 -21.16 -8.16 7.60
N PRO A 148 -22.32 -7.49 7.57
CA PRO A 148 -22.55 -6.30 6.74
C PRO A 148 -21.71 -5.09 7.17
N ASP A 149 -21.34 -5.02 8.45
CA ASP A 149 -20.52 -3.94 9.03
C ASP A 149 -19.05 -4.35 9.16
N ALA A 150 -18.58 -5.25 8.29
CA ALA A 150 -17.21 -5.75 8.33
C ALA A 150 -16.16 -4.66 8.03
N VAL A 151 -16.55 -3.55 7.39
CA VAL A 151 -15.66 -2.47 6.98
C VAL A 151 -15.76 -1.30 7.95
N GLU A 152 -14.62 -0.87 8.49
CA GLU A 152 -14.46 0.37 9.24
C GLU A 152 -13.45 1.27 8.54
N THR A 153 -13.71 2.57 8.47
CA THR A 153 -12.84 3.55 7.84
C THR A 153 -12.43 4.63 8.84
N THR A 154 -11.25 5.23 8.62
CA THR A 154 -10.78 6.36 9.43
C THR A 154 -9.97 7.39 8.62
N TYR A 155 -10.05 8.65 9.04
CA TYR A 155 -9.19 9.75 8.58
C TYR A 155 -7.93 9.95 9.43
N ARG A 156 -7.79 9.23 10.56
CA ARG A 156 -6.72 9.49 11.54
C ARG A 156 -5.31 9.15 11.05
N LEU A 157 -5.17 8.38 9.98
CA LEU A 157 -3.88 8.22 9.34
C LEU A 157 -3.40 9.55 8.74
N GLY A 158 -4.30 10.35 8.15
CA GLY A 158 -4.01 11.72 7.71
C GLY A 158 -3.55 12.62 8.87
N ASP A 159 -4.17 12.51 10.04
CA ASP A 159 -3.72 13.23 11.24
C ASP A 159 -2.29 12.81 11.64
N ALA A 160 -2.00 11.50 11.64
CA ALA A 160 -0.67 10.98 11.93
C ALA A 160 0.37 11.56 10.96
N LEU A 161 0.12 11.52 9.65
CA LEU A 161 1.01 12.07 8.63
C LEU A 161 1.21 13.59 8.79
N GLY A 162 0.17 14.32 9.17
CA GLY A 162 0.24 15.75 9.46
C GLY A 162 1.01 16.10 10.75
N LEU A 163 1.15 15.15 11.68
CA LEU A 163 1.92 15.28 12.93
C LEU A 163 3.34 14.70 12.84
N ALA A 164 3.62 13.89 11.82
CA ALA A 164 4.87 13.17 11.65
C ALA A 164 6.04 14.14 11.37
N GLU A 165 6.91 14.34 12.36
CA GLU A 165 8.11 15.17 12.22
C GLU A 165 8.95 14.68 11.03
N THR A 166 9.59 15.60 10.29
CA THR A 166 10.33 15.35 9.02
C THR A 166 9.45 15.22 7.78
N VAL A 167 8.27 14.61 7.85
CA VAL A 167 7.44 14.37 6.65
C VAL A 167 6.18 15.24 6.55
N SER A 168 5.71 15.81 7.67
CA SER A 168 4.50 16.64 7.71
C SER A 168 4.56 17.89 6.82
N ALA A 169 5.77 18.41 6.52
CA ALA A 169 5.96 19.51 5.59
C ALA A 169 5.58 19.16 4.14
N TYR A 170 5.53 17.86 3.80
CA TYR A 170 5.14 17.36 2.48
C TYR A 170 3.68 16.91 2.43
N TYR A 171 2.99 16.85 3.57
CA TYR A 171 1.60 16.44 3.64
C TYR A 171 0.70 17.43 2.88
N THR A 172 -0.16 16.91 2.00
CA THR A 172 -0.99 17.70 1.09
C THR A 172 -0.22 18.68 0.21
N GLN A 173 1.03 18.38 -0.16
CA GLN A 173 1.76 19.09 -1.21
C GLN A 173 1.64 18.34 -2.54
N ASP A 174 1.83 19.05 -3.64
CA ASP A 174 1.77 18.44 -4.98
C ASP A 174 2.82 17.33 -5.14
N LEU A 175 2.48 16.27 -5.87
CA LEU A 175 3.39 15.15 -6.10
C LEU A 175 4.43 15.46 -7.18
N GLN A 176 4.10 16.32 -8.13
CA GLN A 176 4.92 16.73 -9.28
C GLN A 176 4.49 18.15 -9.71
N THR A 177 5.37 18.91 -10.36
CA THR A 177 5.06 20.19 -11.01
C THR A 177 4.86 19.92 -12.48
N ASP A 178 4.08 20.76 -13.15
CA ASP A 178 3.83 20.66 -14.58
C ASP A 178 5.11 20.84 -15.45
N ASP A 179 6.14 21.51 -14.92
CA ASP A 179 7.32 21.94 -15.70
C ASP A 179 8.58 21.06 -15.57
N GLY A 180 8.54 19.94 -14.83
CA GLY A 180 9.63 18.94 -14.82
C GLY A 180 11.00 19.37 -14.25
N ASP A 181 11.22 20.65 -13.94
CA ASP A 181 12.50 21.19 -13.47
C ASP A 181 12.46 21.40 -11.94
N ALA A 182 12.77 20.30 -11.21
CA ALA A 182 12.95 20.18 -9.75
C ALA A 182 11.80 20.61 -8.81
N THR A 183 11.28 19.66 -8.03
CA THR A 183 10.01 18.97 -8.32
C THR A 183 9.27 18.88 -6.97
N PRO A 184 7.96 19.15 -6.92
CA PRO A 184 7.11 18.84 -5.78
C PRO A 184 7.35 17.40 -5.35
N ASN A 185 7.48 17.21 -4.04
CA ASN A 185 7.85 15.95 -3.40
C ASN A 185 6.78 15.62 -2.35
N GLY A 186 5.53 15.90 -2.70
CA GLY A 186 4.39 15.72 -1.83
C GLY A 186 4.30 14.30 -1.32
N LEU A 187 3.77 14.17 -0.11
CA LEU A 187 3.61 12.89 0.53
C LEU A 187 2.63 12.03 -0.26
N ASN A 188 3.01 10.77 -0.52
CA ASN A 188 2.10 9.73 -1.00
C ASN A 188 2.57 8.37 -0.43
N ILE A 189 1.58 7.60 0.03
CA ILE A 189 1.72 6.25 0.55
C ILE A 189 1.60 5.27 -0.62
N GLU A 190 2.49 4.28 -0.65
CA GLU A 190 2.37 3.09 -1.54
C GLU A 190 2.74 1.80 -0.81
N GLY A 191 2.53 1.74 0.50
CA GLY A 191 2.76 0.51 1.23
C GLY A 191 2.20 0.56 2.62
N VAL A 192 1.69 -0.58 3.09
CA VAL A 192 1.20 -0.71 4.47
C VAL A 192 1.54 -2.08 5.01
N ALA A 193 2.07 -2.11 6.23
CA ALA A 193 2.22 -3.34 7.01
C ALA A 193 1.65 -3.15 8.40
N VAL A 194 1.19 -4.24 9.03
CA VAL A 194 0.67 -4.21 10.41
C VAL A 194 1.28 -5.36 11.19
N ASP A 195 1.88 -5.04 12.34
CA ASP A 195 2.41 -6.00 13.31
C ASP A 195 1.81 -5.73 14.70
N GLY A 196 0.93 -6.62 15.16
CA GLY A 196 0.20 -6.44 16.41
C GLY A 196 -0.62 -5.14 16.42
N THR A 197 -0.22 -4.19 17.27
CA THR A 197 -0.89 -2.87 17.39
C THR A 197 -0.25 -1.79 16.55
N ARG A 198 0.82 -2.10 15.80
CA ARG A 198 1.61 -1.12 15.05
C ARG A 198 1.25 -1.17 13.58
N LEU A 199 0.82 -0.06 13.02
CA LEU A 199 0.67 0.14 11.59
C LEU A 199 1.86 0.93 11.05
N PHE A 200 2.42 0.46 9.94
CA PHE A 200 3.53 1.07 9.23
C PHE A 200 3.03 1.55 7.87
N ALA A 201 2.95 2.87 7.67
CA ALA A 201 2.65 3.47 6.38
C ALA A 201 3.96 3.80 5.65
N GLY A 202 4.23 3.11 4.55
CA GLY A 202 5.41 3.27 3.71
C GLY A 202 5.20 4.36 2.65
N LEU A 203 6.10 5.34 2.61
CA LEU A 203 5.98 6.47 1.71
C LEU A 203 6.74 6.24 0.40
N ARG A 204 6.07 6.35 -0.76
CA ARG A 204 6.80 6.48 -2.03
C ARG A 204 7.51 7.82 -2.08
N ALA A 205 6.80 8.88 -1.69
CA ALA A 205 7.31 10.22 -1.58
C ALA A 205 6.90 10.81 -0.22
N PRO A 206 7.71 11.68 0.41
CA PRO A 206 8.94 12.27 -0.13
C PRO A 206 10.13 11.31 -0.19
N SER A 207 10.91 11.40 -1.28
CA SER A 207 12.28 10.88 -1.32
C SER A 207 13.23 12.05 -1.14
N HIS A 208 14.01 12.08 -0.04
CA HIS A 208 14.86 13.22 0.32
C HIS A 208 16.20 12.72 0.88
N ASP A 209 17.31 13.30 0.42
CA ASP A 209 18.68 12.91 0.82
C ASP A 209 18.97 11.40 0.73
N GLY A 210 18.40 10.75 -0.29
CA GLY A 210 18.54 9.31 -0.51
C GLY A 210 17.79 8.44 0.51
N LYS A 211 16.86 9.05 1.25
CA LYS A 211 15.98 8.38 2.21
C LYS A 211 14.54 8.39 1.74
N THR A 212 13.83 7.36 2.15
CA THR A 212 12.38 7.28 2.22
C THR A 212 11.98 7.10 3.69
N PHE A 213 10.69 7.11 4.00
CA PHE A 213 10.20 7.13 5.36
C PHE A 213 9.05 6.14 5.55
N VAL A 214 9.00 5.54 6.73
CA VAL A 214 7.83 4.82 7.24
C VAL A 214 7.26 5.61 8.41
N VAL A 215 5.96 5.83 8.41
CA VAL A 215 5.24 6.46 9.53
C VAL A 215 4.54 5.37 10.32
N GLU A 216 4.90 5.24 11.58
CA GLU A 216 4.35 4.25 12.50
C GLU A 216 3.29 4.88 13.40
N ALA A 217 2.10 4.27 13.44
CA ALA A 217 0.99 4.68 14.29
C ALA A 217 0.34 3.49 14.99
N ASP A 218 -0.26 3.75 16.15
CA ASP A 218 -1.02 2.74 16.90
C ASP A 218 -2.39 2.47 16.25
N VAL A 219 -2.68 1.21 15.93
CA VAL A 219 -3.93 0.77 15.32
C VAL A 219 -5.13 1.09 16.20
N GLY A 220 -5.01 0.95 17.52
CA GLY A 220 -6.08 1.25 18.47
C GLY A 220 -6.45 2.74 18.45
N ALA A 221 -5.44 3.62 18.35
CA ALA A 221 -5.64 5.05 18.24
C ALA A 221 -6.22 5.47 16.88
N LEU A 222 -5.77 4.85 15.77
CA LEU A 222 -6.31 5.10 14.43
C LEU A 222 -7.82 4.77 14.36
N PHE A 223 -8.22 3.62 14.92
CA PHE A 223 -9.60 3.14 14.91
C PHE A 223 -10.35 3.37 16.24
N ALA A 224 -9.92 4.35 17.03
CA ALA A 224 -10.65 4.75 18.24
C ALA A 224 -12.05 5.27 17.87
N GLN A 225 -13.05 4.91 18.67
CA GLN A 225 -14.43 5.29 18.40
C GLN A 225 -14.63 6.82 18.46
N GLY A 226 -15.54 7.34 17.63
CA GLY A 226 -15.85 8.77 17.53
C GLY A 226 -14.99 9.53 16.53
N HIS A 227 -15.16 10.86 16.51
CA HIS A 227 -14.62 11.75 15.46
C HIS A 227 -13.46 12.63 15.90
N GLU A 228 -13.02 12.54 17.16
CA GLU A 228 -11.87 13.33 17.63
C GLU A 228 -10.60 13.02 16.81
N PRO A 229 -9.82 14.03 16.41
CA PRO A 229 -8.60 13.81 15.64
C PRO A 229 -7.54 13.06 16.47
N LEU A 230 -6.63 12.38 15.79
CA LEU A 230 -5.44 11.84 16.44
C LEU A 230 -4.57 12.99 16.96
N LYS A 231 -4.10 12.89 18.21
CA LYS A 231 -3.26 13.92 18.85
C LYS A 231 -1.84 13.45 19.14
N ALA A 232 -1.63 12.13 19.23
CA ALA A 232 -0.32 11.57 19.49
C ALA A 232 0.53 11.66 18.21
N ALA A 233 1.75 12.18 18.33
CA ALA A 233 2.68 12.20 17.22
C ALA A 233 3.15 10.77 16.89
N PRO A 234 3.18 10.37 15.61
CA PRO A 234 3.68 9.06 15.23
C PRO A 234 5.22 9.01 15.30
N GLN A 235 5.77 7.80 15.22
CA GLN A 235 7.20 7.60 15.02
C GLN A 235 7.51 7.61 13.52
N VAL A 236 8.59 8.29 13.11
CA VAL A 236 9.05 8.30 11.72
C VAL A 236 10.35 7.50 11.62
N ILE A 237 10.37 6.50 10.77
CA ILE A 237 11.50 5.61 10.54
C ILE A 237 12.12 5.95 9.18
N PRO A 238 13.29 6.62 9.15
CA PRO A 238 13.99 6.90 7.90
C PRO A 238 14.73 5.66 7.39
N LEU A 239 14.60 5.35 6.10
CA LEU A 239 15.25 4.24 5.45
C LEU A 239 16.13 4.74 4.29
N SER A 240 17.42 4.39 4.31
CA SER A 240 18.38 4.83 3.28
C SER A 240 18.30 3.92 2.04
N VAL A 241 17.45 4.29 1.08
CA VAL A 241 17.15 3.50 -0.14
C VAL A 241 17.89 3.98 -1.38
N GLY A 242 18.63 5.09 -1.29
CA GLY A 242 19.29 5.73 -2.42
C GLY A 242 18.43 6.83 -3.04
N ARG A 243 19.08 7.67 -3.87
CA ARG A 243 18.45 8.86 -4.45
C ARG A 243 17.32 8.47 -5.40
N GLY A 244 16.15 9.12 -5.25
CA GLY A 244 15.03 8.93 -6.16
C GLY A 244 14.29 7.61 -6.00
N ALA A 245 14.60 6.82 -4.97
CA ALA A 245 13.84 5.64 -4.59
C ALA A 245 12.83 5.95 -3.47
N GLY A 246 11.70 5.26 -3.52
CA GLY A 246 10.61 5.31 -2.55
C GLY A 246 10.11 3.91 -2.22
N ILE A 247 9.30 3.79 -1.17
CA ILE A 247 8.61 2.53 -0.84
C ILE A 247 7.48 2.30 -1.86
N ARG A 248 7.33 1.06 -2.29
CA ARG A 248 6.32 0.61 -3.26
C ARG A 248 5.42 -0.50 -2.73
N ASP A 249 5.80 -1.16 -1.64
CA ASP A 249 4.91 -1.92 -0.76
C ASP A 249 5.68 -2.32 0.53
N LEU A 250 4.95 -2.74 1.56
CA LEU A 250 5.48 -3.30 2.81
C LEU A 250 4.81 -4.62 3.16
N ALA A 251 5.58 -5.55 3.73
CA ALA A 251 5.01 -6.75 4.36
C ALA A 251 5.78 -7.10 5.65
N ILE A 252 5.20 -7.98 6.48
CA ILE A 252 5.88 -8.51 7.68
C ILE A 252 6.49 -9.88 7.34
N LEU A 253 7.80 -10.01 7.55
CA LEU A 253 8.50 -11.30 7.48
C LEU A 253 8.20 -12.17 8.70
N PRO A 254 8.35 -13.50 8.61
CA PRO A 254 8.09 -14.40 9.74
C PRO A 254 8.93 -14.12 10.99
N ASP A 255 10.08 -13.45 10.84
CA ASP A 255 10.97 -13.04 11.93
C ASP A 255 10.61 -11.67 12.53
N GLY A 256 9.50 -11.06 12.10
CA GLY A 256 8.99 -9.77 12.59
C GLY A 256 9.63 -8.54 11.94
N ARG A 257 10.54 -8.71 10.97
CA ARG A 257 11.09 -7.58 10.21
C ARG A 257 10.14 -7.11 9.12
N LEU A 258 10.28 -5.86 8.73
CA LEU A 258 9.66 -5.32 7.52
C LEU A 258 10.37 -5.89 6.29
N LEU A 259 9.62 -6.50 5.38
CA LEU A 259 10.00 -6.63 3.98
C LEU A 259 9.64 -5.30 3.29
N VAL A 260 10.64 -4.66 2.70
CA VAL A 260 10.47 -3.37 2.05
C VAL A 260 10.70 -3.53 0.56
N LEU A 261 9.65 -3.33 -0.23
CA LEU A 261 9.76 -3.19 -1.68
C LEU A 261 10.00 -1.71 -1.99
N THR A 262 11.05 -1.43 -2.75
CA THR A 262 11.38 -0.06 -3.19
C THR A 262 11.40 0.01 -4.71
N GLY A 263 11.15 1.19 -5.26
CA GLY A 263 11.28 1.48 -6.68
C GLY A 263 11.41 2.99 -6.92
N PRO A 264 11.26 3.48 -8.17
CA PRO A 264 11.28 4.91 -8.47
C PRO A 264 10.32 5.69 -7.57
N ALA A 265 10.73 6.80 -6.98
CA ALA A 265 9.83 7.66 -6.21
C ALA A 265 8.96 8.54 -7.12
N GLN A 266 9.42 8.83 -8.33
CA GLN A 266 8.76 9.67 -9.33
C GLN A 266 9.02 9.07 -10.74
N GLY A 267 9.28 9.91 -11.76
CA GLY A 267 9.54 9.48 -13.14
C GLY A 267 10.96 8.95 -13.42
N GLN A 268 11.74 8.58 -12.39
CA GLN A 268 13.08 8.02 -12.60
C GLN A 268 13.00 6.69 -13.37
N THR A 269 13.88 6.51 -14.36
CA THR A 269 13.93 5.30 -15.20
C THR A 269 15.12 4.40 -14.88
N ASP A 270 16.06 4.89 -14.07
CA ASP A 270 17.31 4.22 -13.68
C ASP A 270 17.28 3.63 -12.26
N VAL A 271 16.19 3.85 -11.51
CA VAL A 271 15.97 3.28 -10.17
C VAL A 271 15.30 1.90 -10.29
N PRO A 272 15.95 0.81 -9.85
CA PRO A 272 15.40 -0.54 -9.98
C PRO A 272 14.41 -0.88 -8.85
N TYR A 273 13.48 -1.80 -9.14
CA TYR A 273 12.68 -2.44 -8.10
C TYR A 273 13.52 -3.42 -7.28
N SER A 274 13.56 -3.22 -5.96
CA SER A 274 14.47 -3.93 -5.06
C SER A 274 13.80 -4.27 -3.73
N LEU A 275 14.22 -5.38 -3.13
CA LEU A 275 13.76 -5.86 -1.83
C LEU A 275 14.84 -5.70 -0.77
N PHE A 276 14.38 -5.32 0.41
CA PHE A 276 15.20 -5.19 1.62
C PHE A 276 14.46 -5.76 2.83
N ALA A 277 15.22 -6.14 3.85
CA ALA A 277 14.68 -6.33 5.19
C ALA A 277 15.08 -5.16 6.09
N ALA A 278 14.21 -4.74 6.99
CA ALA A 278 14.51 -3.74 8.01
C ALA A 278 13.83 -4.08 9.34
N GLY A 279 14.50 -3.77 10.45
CA GLY A 279 13.80 -3.70 11.73
C GLY A 279 12.77 -2.57 11.75
N ALA A 280 11.76 -2.67 12.60
CA ALA A 280 10.76 -1.62 12.80
C ALA A 280 11.21 -0.65 13.91
N SER A 281 12.26 0.13 13.66
CA SER A 281 12.89 1.05 14.62
C SER A 281 13.47 2.28 13.92
N VAL A 282 13.49 3.45 14.56
CA VAL A 282 14.11 4.68 14.02
C VAL A 282 15.58 4.54 13.58
N ASN A 283 16.30 3.55 14.11
CA ASN A 283 17.69 3.27 13.74
C ASN A 283 17.81 2.05 12.82
N ALA A 284 16.71 1.65 12.18
CA ALA A 284 16.68 0.50 11.29
C ALA A 284 17.71 0.66 10.17
N LYS A 285 18.49 -0.40 9.97
CA LYS A 285 19.35 -0.53 8.80
C LYS A 285 18.62 -1.38 7.78
N LEU A 286 18.66 -0.95 6.52
CA LEU A 286 18.20 -1.78 5.42
C LEU A 286 19.25 -2.85 5.12
N GLU A 287 18.81 -4.09 5.11
CA GLU A 287 19.56 -5.25 4.67
C GLU A 287 19.14 -5.60 3.25
N PRO A 288 20.02 -5.48 2.24
CA PRO A 288 19.66 -5.76 0.86
C PRO A 288 19.36 -7.24 0.65
N ILE A 289 18.19 -7.56 0.11
CA ILE A 289 17.80 -8.92 -0.24
C ILE A 289 18.12 -9.22 -1.71
N GLY A 290 17.69 -8.34 -2.61
CA GLY A 290 17.84 -8.57 -4.04
C GLY A 290 17.05 -7.61 -4.92
N ARG A 291 17.52 -7.42 -6.15
CA ARG A 291 16.84 -6.67 -7.21
C ARG A 291 15.86 -7.60 -7.93
N LEU A 292 14.63 -7.16 -8.16
CA LEU A 292 13.65 -7.92 -8.92
C LEU A 292 13.96 -7.86 -10.42
N THR A 293 13.91 -9.01 -11.09
CA THR A 293 14.10 -9.15 -12.54
C THR A 293 13.07 -10.12 -13.13
N GLY A 294 12.96 -10.18 -14.46
CA GLY A 294 12.07 -11.14 -15.14
C GLY A 294 10.61 -10.66 -15.34
N ALA A 295 10.25 -9.51 -14.77
CA ALA A 295 8.96 -8.87 -15.06
C ALA A 295 8.89 -8.34 -16.51
N GLU A 296 7.66 -8.24 -17.04
CA GLU A 296 7.41 -7.67 -18.35
C GLU A 296 7.87 -6.21 -18.45
N LYS A 297 8.21 -5.77 -19.66
CA LYS A 297 8.66 -4.39 -19.89
C LYS A 297 7.54 -3.40 -19.52
N GLY A 298 7.84 -2.48 -18.60
CA GLY A 298 6.91 -1.46 -18.13
C GLY A 298 6.12 -1.85 -16.88
N ALA A 299 6.25 -3.10 -16.42
CA ALA A 299 5.68 -3.56 -15.15
C ALA A 299 6.28 -2.78 -13.96
N LYS A 300 5.43 -2.30 -13.07
CA LYS A 300 5.84 -1.60 -11.85
C LYS A 300 5.52 -2.46 -10.64
N ALA A 301 6.53 -2.93 -9.91
CA ALA A 301 6.27 -3.74 -8.72
C ALA A 301 5.66 -2.85 -7.62
N GLU A 302 4.42 -3.14 -7.23
CA GLU A 302 3.62 -2.31 -6.29
C GLU A 302 2.84 -3.16 -5.28
N GLY A 303 2.91 -4.50 -5.34
CA GLY A 303 2.33 -5.38 -4.32
C GLY A 303 3.28 -6.51 -3.94
N VAL A 304 3.44 -6.81 -2.66
CA VAL A 304 4.26 -7.93 -2.15
C VAL A 304 3.56 -8.69 -1.03
N ALA A 305 3.32 -9.99 -1.24
CA ALA A 305 2.78 -10.88 -0.22
C ALA A 305 3.79 -11.95 0.20
N VAL A 306 3.97 -12.14 1.51
CA VAL A 306 4.77 -13.25 2.04
C VAL A 306 3.93 -14.53 2.03
N LEU A 307 4.35 -15.50 1.21
CA LEU A 307 3.64 -16.78 1.00
C LEU A 307 4.12 -17.90 1.93
N GLY A 308 5.17 -17.67 2.71
CA GLY A 308 5.75 -18.69 3.60
C GLY A 308 7.25 -18.51 3.73
N ASP A 309 7.95 -19.56 4.16
CA ASP A 309 9.40 -19.50 4.36
C ASP A 309 10.11 -19.11 3.06
N LYS A 310 10.70 -17.91 3.06
CA LYS A 310 11.41 -17.29 1.94
C LYS A 310 10.64 -17.16 0.62
N ARG A 311 9.33 -17.41 0.59
CA ARG A 311 8.53 -17.30 -0.63
C ARG A 311 7.72 -16.03 -0.61
N ILE A 312 7.79 -15.25 -1.68
CA ILE A 312 6.99 -14.04 -1.85
C ILE A 312 6.30 -14.04 -3.21
N LEU A 313 5.12 -13.43 -3.27
CA LEU A 313 4.44 -13.09 -4.50
C LEU A 313 4.59 -11.59 -4.72
N VAL A 314 4.96 -11.18 -5.93
CA VAL A 314 4.96 -9.78 -6.35
C VAL A 314 3.90 -9.59 -7.42
N MET A 315 3.10 -8.52 -7.25
CA MET A 315 2.14 -8.05 -8.25
C MET A 315 2.55 -6.67 -8.76
N PHE A 316 2.10 -6.35 -9.97
CA PHE A 316 2.60 -5.23 -10.74
C PHE A 316 1.48 -4.35 -11.29
N ASP A 317 1.62 -3.04 -11.16
CA ASP A 317 0.90 -2.06 -11.96
C ASP A 317 1.39 -2.10 -13.42
N SER A 318 0.52 -1.65 -14.32
CA SER A 318 0.65 -1.56 -15.77
C SER A 318 0.68 -2.91 -16.49
N VAL A 319 0.38 -4.01 -15.78
CA VAL A 319 0.31 -5.36 -16.31
C VAL A 319 -1.08 -5.94 -16.07
N LYS A 320 -1.60 -6.67 -17.06
CA LYS A 320 -2.91 -7.31 -16.95
C LYS A 320 -2.96 -8.24 -15.73
N ASP A 321 -4.01 -8.08 -14.92
CA ASP A 321 -4.29 -8.87 -13.71
C ASP A 321 -3.12 -8.87 -12.71
N GLY A 322 -2.26 -7.84 -12.78
CA GLY A 322 -1.10 -7.67 -11.92
C GLY A 322 0.11 -8.55 -12.23
N GLY A 323 0.07 -9.40 -13.27
CA GLY A 323 1.21 -10.24 -13.69
C GLY A 323 1.97 -10.94 -12.55
N PRO A 324 1.31 -11.76 -11.72
CA PRO A 324 1.88 -12.31 -10.48
C PRO A 324 3.15 -13.14 -10.74
N LEU A 325 4.24 -12.78 -10.06
CA LEU A 325 5.51 -13.50 -10.09
C LEU A 325 5.95 -13.89 -8.68
N GLU A 326 6.32 -15.14 -8.47
CA GLU A 326 6.91 -15.59 -7.21
C GLU A 326 8.44 -15.49 -7.24
N TYR A 327 9.02 -15.12 -6.11
CA TYR A 327 10.46 -15.08 -5.89
C TYR A 327 10.83 -15.82 -4.60
N THR A 328 12.04 -16.37 -4.57
CA THR A 328 12.64 -16.97 -3.37
C THR A 328 13.69 -16.03 -2.75
N LEU A 329 13.51 -15.70 -1.47
CA LEU A 329 14.45 -14.94 -0.65
C LEU A 329 15.68 -15.81 -0.26
N PRO A 330 16.85 -15.22 0.05
CA PRO A 330 18.08 -15.95 0.39
C PRO A 330 17.95 -16.84 1.61
#